data_AF-A0A958E3B6-F1
#
_entry.id   AF-A0A958E3B6-F1
#
_cell.length_a   1.000
_cell.length_b   1.000
_cell.length_c   1.000
_cell.angle_alpha   90.00
_cell.angle_beta   90.00
_cell.angle_gamma   90.00
#
_symmetry.space_group_name_H-M   'P 1'
#
loop_
_entity.id
_entity.type
_entity.pdbx_description
1 polymer ?
#
loop_
_entity_poly.entity_id
_entity_poly.type
_entity_poly.pdbx_seq_one_letter_code
_entity_poly.pdbx_strand_id
1 'polypeptide(L)'
;MILPPKDFCKKLVLFAIVLLLISCSQNRDLQLPKLFGDHMVLQRDKPIKIWGWANPGETVSVEFAEQQQTANASPDGEWAVEFPATSSGGPFALDVSTARQSLRFEDILISEVWVCSGQSNMNMPLASWGRIDHFEREIREANYPEIRLFTVEKAMAAIPQSDVQSDGWSRCSPETIAEFSAVAYFFGRNIFLETNVPVGLIHSSWGGTNVEAWMSESALSDVANLRDAIADAKKSTVQSD
;
A
#
# COMPACT_ATOMS: atom_id res chain seq x y z
N MET A 1 18.85 -47.37 -40.78
CA MET A 1 18.36 -46.25 -39.93
C MET A 1 17.06 -46.73 -39.30
N ILE A 2 17.11 -47.18 -38.03
CA ILE A 2 15.95 -47.77 -37.33
C ILE A 2 15.19 -46.62 -36.67
N LEU A 3 13.97 -46.37 -37.11
CA LEU A 3 13.10 -45.36 -36.49
C LEU A 3 12.61 -45.89 -35.13
N PRO A 4 12.57 -45.05 -34.07
CA PRO A 4 12.11 -45.48 -32.77
C PRO A 4 10.62 -45.88 -32.79
N PRO A 5 10.19 -46.84 -31.96
CA PRO A 5 8.80 -47.31 -31.92
C PRO A 5 7.85 -46.17 -31.51
N LYS A 6 6.66 -46.11 -32.11
CA LYS A 6 5.66 -45.03 -31.92
C LYS A 6 5.29 -44.78 -30.44
N ASP A 7 5.38 -45.80 -29.60
CA ASP A 7 5.10 -45.70 -28.15
C ASP A 7 6.20 -44.96 -27.38
N PHE A 8 7.42 -44.92 -27.90
CA PHE A 8 8.52 -44.13 -27.35
C PHE A 8 8.24 -42.63 -27.50
N CYS A 9 7.76 -42.20 -28.66
CA CYS A 9 7.37 -40.79 -28.89
C CYS A 9 6.20 -40.36 -28.00
N LYS A 10 5.20 -41.23 -27.76
CA LYS A 10 4.07 -40.92 -26.85
C LYS A 10 4.53 -40.75 -25.40
N LYS A 11 5.41 -41.62 -24.91
CA LYS A 11 5.98 -41.51 -23.55
C LYS A 11 6.86 -40.27 -23.39
N LEU A 12 7.62 -39.91 -24.43
CA LEU A 12 8.45 -38.70 -24.44
C LEU A 12 7.59 -37.42 -24.38
N VAL A 13 6.49 -37.38 -25.14
CA VAL A 13 5.54 -36.26 -25.11
C VAL A 13 4.84 -36.16 -23.76
N LEU A 14 4.41 -37.28 -23.17
CA LEU A 14 3.77 -37.28 -21.85
C LEU A 14 4.74 -36.80 -20.75
N PHE A 15 6.00 -37.24 -20.80
CA PHE A 15 7.04 -36.81 -19.86
C PHE A 15 7.39 -35.32 -20.03
N ALA A 16 7.44 -34.83 -21.27
CA ALA A 16 7.63 -33.40 -21.55
C ALA A 16 6.46 -32.54 -21.04
N ILE A 17 5.21 -33.01 -21.16
CA ILE A 17 4.02 -32.32 -20.60
C ILE A 17 4.09 -32.28 -19.07
N VAL A 18 4.48 -33.38 -18.41
CA VAL A 18 4.64 -33.41 -16.94
C VAL A 18 5.77 -32.47 -16.49
N LEU A 19 6.90 -32.43 -17.20
CA LEU A 19 7.99 -31.47 -16.93
C LEU A 19 7.59 -30.01 -17.16
N LEU A 20 6.77 -29.74 -18.18
CA LEU A 20 6.21 -28.39 -18.42
C LEU A 20 5.25 -27.96 -17.30
N LEU A 21 4.46 -28.88 -16.77
CA LEU A 21 3.52 -28.62 -15.67
C LEU A 21 4.24 -28.38 -14.33
N ILE A 22 5.40 -28.99 -14.10
CA ILE A 22 6.21 -28.75 -12.88
C ILE A 22 6.91 -27.38 -12.92
N SER A 23 7.17 -26.84 -14.12
CA SER A 23 7.93 -25.59 -14.31
C SER A 23 7.11 -24.30 -14.16
N CYS A 24 5.84 -24.40 -13.73
CA CYS A 24 4.96 -23.24 -13.56
C CYS A 24 4.65 -22.92 -12.08
N SER A 25 5.60 -23.19 -11.18
CA SER A 25 5.56 -22.55 -9.86
C SER A 25 6.14 -21.16 -10.01
N GLN A 26 5.28 -20.14 -10.12
CA GLN A 26 5.75 -18.76 -9.98
C GLN A 26 6.32 -18.62 -8.58
N ASN A 27 7.64 -18.54 -8.48
CA ASN A 27 8.31 -18.27 -7.22
C ASN A 27 8.14 -16.79 -6.91
N ARG A 28 7.10 -16.46 -6.15
CA ARG A 28 6.89 -15.17 -5.49
C ARG A 28 7.58 -15.18 -4.13
N ASP A 29 8.36 -14.14 -3.93
CA ASP A 29 8.90 -13.83 -2.61
C ASP A 29 7.78 -13.34 -1.68
N LEU A 30 8.00 -13.46 -0.38
CA LEU A 30 7.11 -12.90 0.61
C LEU A 30 7.15 -11.37 0.50
N GLN A 31 5.99 -10.76 0.30
CA GLN A 31 5.83 -9.33 0.07
C GLN A 31 4.60 -8.81 0.80
N LEU A 32 4.68 -7.56 1.26
CA LEU A 32 3.54 -6.80 1.79
C LEU A 32 3.37 -5.52 0.96
N PRO A 33 2.16 -4.95 0.91
CA PRO A 33 1.93 -3.64 0.32
C PRO A 33 2.86 -2.57 0.90
N LYS A 34 3.17 -1.54 0.12
CA LYS A 34 4.02 -0.40 0.55
C LYS A 34 3.51 0.34 1.78
N LEU A 35 2.23 0.19 2.11
CA LEU A 35 1.64 0.72 3.34
C LEU A 35 2.27 0.10 4.61
N PHE A 36 2.80 -1.12 4.52
CA PHE A 36 3.52 -1.78 5.62
C PHE A 36 5.01 -1.47 5.53
N GLY A 37 5.56 -0.92 6.61
CA GLY A 37 6.95 -0.51 6.69
C GLY A 37 7.31 -0.03 8.09
N ASP A 38 8.56 0.35 8.28
CA ASP A 38 8.99 0.98 9.52
C ASP A 38 8.23 2.29 9.76
N HIS A 39 8.08 2.69 11.02
CA HIS A 39 7.40 3.92 11.44
C HIS A 39 5.90 4.01 11.12
N MET A 40 5.27 2.95 10.60
CA MET A 40 3.86 3.00 10.19
C MET A 40 2.89 3.21 11.36
N VAL A 41 1.67 3.62 11.02
CA VAL A 41 0.55 3.73 11.98
C VAL A 41 -0.60 2.84 11.53
N LEU A 42 -1.11 2.03 12.45
CA LEU A 42 -2.28 1.17 12.27
C LEU A 42 -3.46 1.74 13.07
N GLN A 43 -4.67 1.64 12.52
CA GLN A 43 -5.87 2.23 13.15
C GLN A 43 -6.20 1.54 14.48
N ARG A 44 -6.29 2.33 15.56
CA ARG A 44 -6.74 1.87 16.88
C ARG A 44 -8.23 1.54 16.92
N ASP A 45 -8.61 0.72 17.90
CA ASP A 45 -10.00 0.38 18.25
C ASP A 45 -10.80 -0.27 17.08
N LYS A 46 -10.07 -0.84 16.11
CA LYS A 46 -10.57 -1.64 15.00
C LYS A 46 -9.71 -2.90 14.85
N PRO A 47 -10.27 -4.02 14.36
CA PRO A 47 -9.45 -5.17 14.00
C PRO A 47 -8.32 -4.78 13.04
N ILE A 48 -7.13 -5.30 13.29
CA ILE A 48 -5.93 -4.98 12.52
C ILE A 48 -5.71 -6.07 11.50
N LYS A 49 -5.95 -5.75 10.23
CA LYS A 49 -5.70 -6.65 9.12
C LYS A 49 -4.27 -6.49 8.62
N ILE A 50 -3.55 -7.59 8.49
CA ILE A 50 -2.23 -7.64 7.86
C ILE A 50 -2.32 -8.60 6.69
N TRP A 51 -1.86 -8.17 5.52
CA TRP A 51 -2.02 -8.94 4.28
C TRP A 51 -0.83 -8.72 3.35
N GLY A 52 -0.72 -9.59 2.35
CA GLY A 52 0.32 -9.50 1.35
C GLY A 52 0.27 -10.64 0.35
N TRP A 53 1.41 -10.90 -0.26
CA TRP A 53 1.60 -11.95 -1.25
C TRP A 53 2.74 -12.89 -0.85
N ALA A 54 2.61 -14.16 -1.19
CA ALA A 54 3.62 -15.20 -1.02
C ALA A 54 3.43 -16.28 -2.11
N ASN A 55 4.22 -17.35 -2.06
CA ASN A 55 3.98 -18.47 -2.97
C ASN A 55 2.62 -19.13 -2.68
N PRO A 56 1.84 -19.52 -3.71
CA PRO A 56 0.58 -20.22 -3.50
C PRO A 56 0.72 -21.44 -2.58
N GLY A 57 -0.16 -21.55 -1.59
CA GLY A 57 -0.15 -22.63 -0.58
C GLY A 57 0.91 -22.51 0.51
N GLU A 58 1.78 -21.49 0.46
CA GLU A 58 2.78 -21.25 1.51
C GLU A 58 2.11 -20.75 2.80
N THR A 59 2.55 -21.30 3.94
CA THR A 59 2.12 -20.83 5.25
C THR A 59 2.93 -19.59 5.65
N VAL A 60 2.21 -18.50 5.93
CA VAL A 60 2.73 -17.23 6.45
C VAL A 60 2.41 -17.14 7.94
N SER A 61 3.43 -16.92 8.76
CA SER A 61 3.31 -16.61 10.17
C SER A 61 3.51 -15.11 10.38
N VAL A 62 2.61 -14.50 11.13
CA VAL A 62 2.62 -13.07 11.44
C VAL A 62 2.62 -12.91 12.96
N GLU A 63 3.62 -12.21 13.48
CA GLU A 63 3.71 -11.85 14.89
C GLU A 63 3.61 -10.33 15.02
N PHE A 64 2.66 -9.87 15.83
CA PHE A 64 2.40 -8.46 16.06
C PHE A 64 1.84 -8.25 17.47
N ALA A 65 2.40 -7.29 18.20
CA ALA A 65 1.96 -6.94 19.56
C ALA A 65 1.82 -8.17 20.50
N GLU A 66 2.85 -9.03 20.52
CA GLU A 66 2.91 -10.29 21.30
C GLU A 66 1.83 -11.33 20.94
N GLN A 67 1.15 -11.14 19.81
CA GLN A 67 0.19 -12.10 19.28
C GLN A 67 0.72 -12.71 18.00
N GLN A 68 0.34 -13.97 17.76
CA GLN A 68 0.74 -14.69 16.56
C GLN A 68 -0.51 -15.18 15.81
N GLN A 69 -0.50 -15.00 14.50
CA GLN A 69 -1.50 -15.51 13.58
C GLN A 69 -0.83 -16.20 12.39
N THR A 70 -1.54 -17.12 11.75
CA THR A 70 -1.03 -17.82 10.56
C THR A 70 -2.09 -17.86 9.47
N ALA A 71 -1.68 -17.72 8.22
CA ALA A 71 -2.53 -17.89 7.05
C ALA A 71 -1.79 -18.68 5.97
N ASN A 72 -2.54 -19.39 5.13
CA ASN A 72 -1.99 -19.97 3.91
C ASN A 72 -2.28 -19.04 2.73
N ALA A 73 -1.28 -18.80 1.90
CA ALA A 73 -1.47 -18.06 0.66
C ALA A 73 -2.43 -18.81 -0.28
N SER A 74 -3.37 -18.06 -0.86
CA SER A 74 -4.36 -18.55 -1.82
C SER A 74 -3.67 -19.07 -3.10
N PRO A 75 -4.42 -19.70 -4.02
CA PRO A 75 -3.89 -20.04 -5.35
C PRO A 75 -3.33 -18.84 -6.12
N ASP A 76 -3.83 -17.63 -5.86
CA ASP A 76 -3.37 -16.37 -6.46
C ASP A 76 -2.18 -15.74 -5.69
N GLY A 77 -1.75 -16.39 -4.61
CA GLY A 77 -0.64 -15.98 -3.75
C GLY A 77 -1.03 -15.00 -2.64
N GLU A 78 -2.30 -14.63 -2.51
CA GLU A 78 -2.77 -13.67 -1.50
C GLU A 78 -2.95 -14.32 -0.13
N TRP A 79 -2.54 -13.64 0.92
CA TRP A 79 -2.79 -14.07 2.31
C TRP A 79 -3.21 -12.88 3.17
N ALA A 80 -3.96 -13.16 4.23
CA ALA A 80 -4.31 -12.17 5.23
C ALA A 80 -4.52 -12.82 6.59
N VAL A 81 -4.16 -12.10 7.64
CA VAL A 81 -4.50 -12.39 9.03
C VAL A 81 -5.20 -11.19 9.64
N GLU A 82 -5.95 -11.42 10.70
CA GLU A 82 -6.62 -10.37 11.46
C GLU A 82 -6.27 -10.52 12.94
N PHE A 83 -5.87 -9.41 13.55
CA PHE A 83 -5.65 -9.29 14.98
C PHE A 83 -6.84 -8.56 15.63
N PRO A 84 -7.19 -8.88 16.88
CA PRO A 84 -8.23 -8.16 17.62
C PRO A 84 -7.99 -6.65 17.68
N ALA A 85 -9.08 -5.90 17.86
CA ALA A 85 -9.01 -4.47 18.08
C ALA A 85 -8.13 -4.16 19.29
N THR A 86 -7.17 -3.26 19.09
CA THR A 86 -6.20 -2.86 20.10
C THR A 86 -6.28 -1.34 20.28
N SER A 87 -6.24 -0.89 21.53
CA SER A 87 -6.21 0.54 21.85
C SER A 87 -4.87 1.17 21.45
N SER A 88 -4.80 2.50 21.51
CA SER A 88 -3.58 3.21 21.11
C SER A 88 -2.36 2.77 21.93
N GLY A 89 -1.22 2.60 21.27
CA GLY A 89 0.02 2.15 21.91
C GLY A 89 1.17 1.94 20.93
N GLY A 90 2.28 1.44 21.46
CA GLY A 90 3.52 1.20 20.73
C GLY A 90 4.72 1.90 21.41
N PRO A 91 5.91 1.87 20.77
CA PRO A 91 6.18 1.22 19.49
C PRO A 91 6.14 -0.30 19.57
N PHE A 92 5.57 -0.93 18.54
CA PHE A 92 5.57 -2.38 18.33
C PHE A 92 6.51 -2.77 17.19
N ALA A 93 6.77 -4.08 17.08
CA ALA A 93 7.38 -4.70 15.91
C ALA A 93 6.36 -5.61 15.22
N LEU A 94 6.51 -5.77 13.90
CA LEU A 94 5.77 -6.70 13.06
C LEU A 94 6.78 -7.63 12.40
N ASP A 95 6.68 -8.92 12.72
CA ASP A 95 7.46 -9.96 12.07
C ASP A 95 6.55 -10.79 11.16
N VAL A 96 6.92 -10.91 9.89
CA VAL A 96 6.18 -11.71 8.90
C VAL A 96 7.13 -12.70 8.27
N SER A 97 6.82 -13.98 8.34
CA SER A 97 7.74 -15.02 7.90
C SER A 97 7.03 -16.15 7.18
N THR A 98 7.77 -16.78 6.27
CA THR A 98 7.50 -18.11 5.74
C THR A 98 8.68 -19.02 6.09
N ALA A 99 8.66 -20.27 5.63
CA ALA A 99 9.81 -21.16 5.77
C ALA A 99 11.06 -20.68 5.01
N ARG A 100 10.94 -19.74 4.07
CA ARG A 100 12.03 -19.30 3.17
C ARG A 100 12.53 -17.89 3.44
N GLN A 101 11.69 -17.03 3.97
CA GLN A 101 11.96 -15.60 4.10
C GLN A 101 11.32 -15.04 5.37
N SER A 102 11.96 -14.03 5.96
CA SER A 102 11.40 -13.24 7.05
C SER A 102 11.54 -11.75 6.73
N LEU A 103 10.50 -10.99 7.06
CA LEU A 103 10.44 -9.54 7.01
C LEU A 103 10.16 -9.05 8.43
N ARG A 104 10.79 -7.93 8.81
CA ARG A 104 10.57 -7.29 10.11
C ARG A 104 10.42 -5.80 9.89
N PHE A 105 9.41 -5.22 10.52
CA PHE A 105 9.16 -3.79 10.56
C PHE A 105 9.10 -3.30 12.01
N GLU A 106 9.65 -2.12 12.26
CA GLU A 106 9.80 -1.58 13.61
C GLU A 106 9.20 -0.19 13.76
N ASP A 107 9.10 0.28 15.01
CA ASP A 107 8.55 1.60 15.36
C ASP A 107 7.09 1.81 14.90
N ILE A 108 6.28 0.74 15.04
CA ILE A 108 4.87 0.74 14.63
C ILE A 108 4.00 1.30 15.75
N LEU A 109 3.15 2.26 15.41
CA LEU A 109 2.16 2.80 16.34
C LEU A 109 0.76 2.26 16.02
N ILE A 110 -0.02 1.96 17.04
CA ILE A 110 -1.46 1.78 16.92
C ILE A 110 -2.10 3.10 17.35
N SER A 111 -2.79 3.80 16.44
CA SER A 111 -3.34 5.13 16.72
C SER A 111 -4.36 5.59 15.68
N GLU A 112 -4.61 6.89 15.58
CA GLU A 112 -5.46 7.48 14.55
C GLU A 112 -4.77 7.51 13.18
N VAL A 113 -5.48 7.07 12.14
CA VAL A 113 -5.02 7.14 10.75
C VAL A 113 -6.00 7.96 9.92
N TRP A 114 -5.48 8.96 9.21
CA TRP A 114 -6.28 9.85 8.36
C TRP A 114 -5.80 9.83 6.91
N VAL A 115 -6.75 9.66 5.99
CA VAL A 115 -6.49 9.77 4.55
C VAL A 115 -6.78 11.19 4.08
N CYS A 116 -5.75 11.86 3.60
CA CYS A 116 -5.74 13.24 3.14
C CYS A 116 -5.69 13.26 1.61
N SER A 117 -6.86 13.25 0.97
CA SER A 117 -7.00 13.22 -0.49
C SER A 117 -7.73 14.45 -1.04
N GLY A 118 -7.81 14.57 -2.37
CA GLY A 118 -8.44 15.67 -3.08
C GLY A 118 -7.51 16.31 -4.11
N GLN A 119 -7.66 17.61 -4.30
CA GLN A 119 -6.98 18.36 -5.38
C GLN A 119 -5.89 19.33 -4.88
N SER A 120 -5.63 20.40 -5.62
CA SER A 120 -4.51 21.35 -5.41
C SER A 120 -4.42 21.88 -3.99
N ASN A 121 -5.54 22.25 -3.37
CA ASN A 121 -5.51 22.81 -2.01
C ASN A 121 -5.06 21.78 -0.95
N MET A 122 -5.42 20.51 -1.12
CA MET A 122 -4.89 19.43 -0.27
C MET A 122 -3.45 19.07 -0.67
N ASN A 123 -3.09 19.21 -1.96
CA ASN A 123 -1.75 18.95 -2.47
C ASN A 123 -0.75 20.07 -2.17
N MET A 124 -1.18 21.19 -1.61
CA MET A 124 -0.31 22.35 -1.38
C MET A 124 0.76 22.02 -0.32
N PRO A 125 2.06 22.09 -0.67
CA PRO A 125 3.16 21.77 0.24
C PRO A 125 3.42 22.90 1.23
N LEU A 126 4.18 22.62 2.29
CA LEU A 126 4.60 23.64 3.26
C LEU A 126 5.47 24.74 2.63
N ALA A 127 6.49 24.36 1.87
CA ALA A 127 7.57 25.29 1.48
C ALA A 127 7.91 25.38 -0.01
N SER A 128 7.36 24.50 -0.84
CA SER A 128 7.66 24.46 -2.27
C SER A 128 6.87 25.52 -3.05
N TRP A 129 5.73 25.16 -3.63
CA TRP A 129 4.85 26.10 -4.33
C TRP A 129 3.70 26.54 -3.42
N GLY A 130 3.19 27.74 -3.64
CA GLY A 130 2.24 28.39 -2.73
C GLY A 130 2.96 29.08 -1.57
N ARG A 131 3.78 28.33 -0.81
CA ARG A 131 4.47 28.75 0.43
C ARG A 131 3.52 29.38 1.45
N ILE A 132 3.23 28.66 2.51
CA ILE A 132 2.41 29.22 3.57
C ILE A 132 3.13 30.38 4.28
N ASP A 133 2.35 31.23 4.95
CA ASP A 133 2.90 32.23 5.86
C ASP A 133 3.79 31.55 6.92
N HIS A 134 4.98 32.12 7.14
CA HIS A 134 5.96 31.63 8.12
C HIS A 134 6.46 30.19 7.90
N PHE A 135 6.42 29.65 6.68
CA PHE A 135 6.84 28.27 6.39
C PHE A 135 8.23 27.88 6.95
N GLU A 136 9.22 28.78 6.95
CA GLU A 136 10.56 28.49 7.49
C GLU A 136 10.54 28.19 8.99
N ARG A 137 9.68 28.88 9.74
CA ARG A 137 9.47 28.63 11.16
C ARG A 137 8.73 27.31 11.34
N GLU A 138 7.65 27.12 10.59
CA GLU A 138 6.82 25.91 10.66
C GLU A 138 7.63 24.64 10.38
N ILE A 139 8.53 24.65 9.39
CA ILE A 139 9.45 23.54 9.14
C ILE A 139 10.39 23.33 10.32
N ARG A 140 11.04 24.39 10.80
CA ARG A 140 12.05 24.28 11.88
C ARG A 140 11.46 23.73 13.17
N GLU A 141 10.19 24.06 13.44
CA GLU A 141 9.47 23.65 14.65
C GLU A 141 8.69 22.34 14.48
N ALA A 142 8.64 21.76 13.27
CA ALA A 142 7.92 20.51 12.97
C ALA A 142 8.65 19.27 13.51
N ASN A 143 8.91 19.21 14.81
CA ASN A 143 9.53 18.07 15.48
C ASN A 143 8.49 17.28 16.28
N TYR A 144 7.63 16.58 15.57
CA TYR A 144 6.53 15.79 16.15
C TYR A 144 6.67 14.33 15.71
N PRO A 145 7.65 13.58 16.25
CA PRO A 145 7.92 12.25 15.74
C PRO A 145 6.68 11.34 15.81
N GLU A 146 5.81 11.45 16.82
CA GLU A 146 4.56 10.69 16.91
C GLU A 146 3.52 10.99 15.81
N ILE A 147 3.75 12.02 14.99
CA ILE A 147 3.03 12.22 13.73
C ILE A 147 3.82 11.53 12.62
N ARG A 148 3.19 10.59 11.91
CA ARG A 148 3.80 9.82 10.84
C ARG A 148 3.19 10.20 9.49
N LEU A 149 4.05 10.38 8.50
CA LEU A 149 3.72 10.88 7.18
C LEU A 149 3.91 9.77 6.15
N PHE A 150 2.90 9.53 5.33
CA PHE A 150 2.97 8.61 4.20
C PHE A 150 2.46 9.33 2.96
N THR A 151 3.28 9.42 1.92
CA THR A 151 2.90 10.06 0.66
C THR A 151 2.74 9.01 -0.42
N VAL A 152 1.55 8.96 -1.02
CA VAL A 152 1.28 8.14 -2.20
C VAL A 152 1.79 8.88 -3.43
N GLU A 153 2.63 8.22 -4.22
CA GLU A 153 3.09 8.74 -5.49
C GLU A 153 1.92 8.85 -6.49
N LYS A 154 2.02 9.86 -7.34
CA LYS A 154 1.00 10.17 -8.34
C LYS A 154 1.10 9.20 -9.50
N ALA A 155 0.13 8.29 -9.60
CA ALA A 155 0.01 7.35 -10.70
C ALA A 155 -1.42 7.36 -11.26
N MET A 156 -1.54 7.36 -12.58
CA MET A 156 -2.83 7.12 -13.24
C MET A 156 -3.02 5.63 -13.45
N ALA A 157 -4.21 5.12 -13.14
CA ALA A 157 -4.58 3.74 -13.42
C ALA A 157 -6.04 3.66 -13.83
N ALA A 158 -6.32 2.94 -14.92
CA ALA A 158 -7.69 2.70 -15.37
C ALA A 158 -8.39 1.57 -14.60
N ILE A 159 -7.62 0.74 -13.90
CA ILE A 159 -8.11 -0.36 -13.08
C ILE A 159 -7.60 -0.21 -11.64
N PRO A 160 -8.36 -0.70 -10.63
CA PRO A 160 -7.90 -0.71 -9.25
C PRO A 160 -6.55 -1.42 -9.14
N GLN A 161 -5.61 -0.77 -8.45
CA GLN A 161 -4.30 -1.35 -8.15
C GLN A 161 -4.34 -2.03 -6.79
N SER A 162 -3.54 -3.09 -6.63
CA SER A 162 -3.45 -3.84 -5.38
C SER A 162 -2.44 -3.24 -4.38
N ASP A 163 -1.61 -2.29 -4.83
CA ASP A 163 -0.63 -1.56 -4.02
C ASP A 163 -0.44 -0.13 -4.56
N VAL A 164 0.29 0.69 -3.83
CA VAL A 164 0.68 2.06 -4.17
C VAL A 164 2.20 2.17 -4.32
N GLN A 165 2.66 3.20 -5.03
CA GLN A 165 4.07 3.61 -4.99
C GLN A 165 4.27 4.67 -3.89
N SER A 166 5.35 4.54 -3.13
CA SER A 166 5.70 5.42 -2.02
C SER A 166 7.13 5.15 -1.54
N ASP A 167 7.78 6.17 -0.99
CA ASP A 167 9.01 6.07 -0.21
C ASP A 167 8.79 5.46 1.20
N GLY A 168 7.54 5.20 1.57
CA GLY A 168 7.17 4.62 2.86
C GLY A 168 6.78 5.66 3.91
N TRP A 169 6.65 5.19 5.15
CA TRP A 169 6.34 6.05 6.28
C TRP A 169 7.58 6.79 6.77
N SER A 170 7.39 8.04 7.16
CA SER A 170 8.42 8.86 7.79
C SER A 170 7.88 9.55 9.03
N ARG A 171 8.78 9.89 9.95
CA ARG A 171 8.44 10.69 11.14
C ARG A 171 8.31 12.15 10.73
N CYS A 172 7.37 12.89 11.32
CA CYS A 172 7.29 14.33 11.11
C CYS A 172 8.49 15.01 11.78
N SER A 173 9.33 15.62 10.94
CA SER A 173 10.58 16.28 11.30
C SER A 173 10.80 17.47 10.37
N PRO A 174 11.68 18.42 10.74
CA PRO A 174 12.10 19.48 9.83
C PRO A 174 12.63 18.97 8.48
N GLU A 175 13.20 17.76 8.44
CA GLU A 175 13.76 17.14 7.25
C GLU A 175 12.70 16.55 6.31
N THR A 176 11.53 16.14 6.84
CA THR A 176 10.51 15.40 6.08
C THR A 176 9.28 16.23 5.73
N ILE A 177 9.01 17.31 6.46
CA ILE A 177 7.72 18.01 6.36
C ILE A 177 7.61 18.97 5.18
N ALA A 178 8.73 19.42 4.60
CA ALA A 178 8.76 20.56 3.68
C ALA A 178 7.87 20.40 2.43
N GLU A 179 7.82 19.18 1.88
CA GLU A 179 7.05 18.82 0.70
C GLU A 179 5.70 18.16 1.03
N PHE A 180 5.41 17.91 2.32
CA PHE A 180 4.14 17.33 2.72
C PHE A 180 3.00 18.34 2.65
N SER A 181 1.77 17.86 2.52
CA SER A 181 0.57 18.71 2.51
C SER A 181 0.49 19.59 3.75
N ALA A 182 0.41 20.91 3.54
CA ALA A 182 0.25 21.87 4.61
C ALA A 182 -1.07 21.70 5.37
N VAL A 183 -2.15 21.44 4.64
CA VAL A 183 -3.47 21.21 5.24
C VAL A 183 -3.46 19.95 6.10
N ALA A 184 -2.91 18.85 5.57
CA ALA A 184 -2.80 17.60 6.32
C ALA A 184 -1.91 17.74 7.56
N TYR A 185 -0.76 18.41 7.43
CA TYR A 185 0.15 18.67 8.54
C TYR A 185 -0.54 19.44 9.67
N PHE A 186 -1.15 20.59 9.38
CA PHE A 186 -1.80 21.40 10.41
C PHE A 186 -2.97 20.66 11.07
N PHE A 187 -3.74 19.91 10.28
CA PHE A 187 -4.81 19.07 10.80
C PHE A 187 -4.28 18.03 11.80
N GLY A 188 -3.30 17.21 11.38
CA GLY A 188 -2.72 16.17 12.25
C GLY A 188 -1.99 16.75 13.46
N ARG A 189 -1.26 17.85 13.29
CA ARG A 189 -0.59 18.55 14.39
C ARG A 189 -1.58 19.05 15.42
N ASN A 190 -2.67 19.68 15.01
CA ASN A 190 -3.65 20.20 15.94
C ASN A 190 -4.34 19.07 16.71
N ILE A 191 -4.69 17.96 16.05
CA ILE A 191 -5.21 16.77 16.74
C ILE A 191 -4.19 16.26 17.76
N PHE A 192 -2.92 16.12 17.36
CA PHE A 192 -1.87 15.65 18.25
C PHE A 192 -1.69 16.58 19.46
N LEU A 193 -1.64 17.90 19.26
CA LEU A 193 -1.48 18.87 20.35
C LEU A 193 -2.68 18.91 21.31
N GLU A 194 -3.90 18.69 20.81
CA GLU A 194 -5.11 18.70 21.62
C GLU A 194 -5.31 17.39 22.40
N THR A 195 -4.89 16.26 21.84
CA THR A 195 -5.22 14.93 22.37
C THR A 195 -4.02 14.17 22.93
N ASN A 196 -2.80 14.56 22.54
CA ASN A 196 -1.55 13.84 22.78
C ASN A 196 -1.59 12.37 22.27
N VAL A 197 -2.43 12.10 21.27
CA VAL A 197 -2.57 10.79 20.61
C VAL A 197 -1.77 10.82 19.30
N PRO A 198 -0.87 9.85 19.04
CA PRO A 198 -0.11 9.78 17.79
C PRO A 198 -1.01 9.80 16.54
N VAL A 199 -0.53 10.32 15.41
CA VAL A 199 -1.35 10.49 14.20
C VAL A 199 -0.61 10.00 12.97
N GLY A 200 -1.20 9.08 12.21
CA GLY A 200 -0.78 8.72 10.87
C GLY A 200 -1.52 9.52 9.81
N LEU A 201 -0.79 10.17 8.90
CA LEU A 201 -1.35 10.94 7.80
C LEU A 201 -0.94 10.31 6.45
N ILE A 202 -1.93 9.83 5.71
CA ILE A 202 -1.75 9.29 4.35
C ILE A 202 -2.14 10.37 3.35
N HIS A 203 -1.16 10.96 2.68
CA HIS A 203 -1.36 12.00 1.67
C HIS A 203 -1.48 11.37 0.27
N SER A 204 -2.65 11.55 -0.36
CA SER A 204 -2.97 10.95 -1.68
C SER A 204 -3.68 11.92 -2.62
N SER A 205 -3.42 13.22 -2.50
CA SER A 205 -4.07 14.24 -3.33
C SER A 205 -3.29 14.57 -4.61
N TRP A 206 -4.00 15.00 -5.67
CA TRP A 206 -3.39 15.42 -6.93
C TRP A 206 -4.03 16.72 -7.46
N GLY A 207 -3.24 17.79 -7.56
CA GLY A 207 -3.72 19.06 -8.13
C GLY A 207 -4.06 18.98 -9.62
N GLY A 208 -5.17 19.60 -10.01
CA GLY A 208 -5.59 19.69 -11.42
C GLY A 208 -6.36 18.50 -11.96
N THR A 209 -6.64 17.48 -11.14
CA THR A 209 -7.51 16.35 -11.52
C THR A 209 -8.97 16.69 -11.27
N ASN A 210 -9.83 16.37 -12.23
CA ASN A 210 -11.28 16.49 -12.06
C ASN A 210 -11.83 15.32 -11.20
N VAL A 211 -13.02 15.47 -10.65
CA VAL A 211 -13.64 14.47 -9.76
C VAL A 211 -13.87 13.13 -10.47
N GLU A 212 -14.14 13.15 -11.78
CA GLU A 212 -14.38 11.96 -12.59
C GLU A 212 -13.18 11.02 -12.60
N ALA A 213 -11.95 11.54 -12.48
CA ALA A 213 -10.74 10.73 -12.41
C ALA A 213 -10.62 9.93 -11.10
N TRP A 214 -11.41 10.27 -10.08
CA TRP A 214 -11.43 9.64 -8.76
C TRP A 214 -12.68 8.79 -8.50
N MET A 215 -13.58 8.71 -9.49
CA MET A 215 -14.80 7.94 -9.39
C MET A 215 -14.59 6.53 -9.93
N SER A 216 -15.20 5.54 -9.27
CA SER A 216 -15.28 4.18 -9.78
C SER A 216 -16.00 4.15 -11.14
N GLU A 217 -15.63 3.19 -11.99
CA GLU A 217 -16.29 2.99 -13.30
C GLU A 217 -17.82 2.87 -13.18
N SER A 218 -18.31 2.16 -12.16
CA SER A 218 -19.75 2.02 -11.90
C SER A 218 -20.41 3.37 -11.69
N ALA A 219 -19.84 4.22 -10.85
CA ALA A 219 -20.33 5.57 -10.58
C ALA A 219 -20.31 6.48 -11.82
N LEU A 220 -19.34 6.32 -12.73
CA LEU A 220 -19.27 7.10 -13.96
C LEU A 220 -20.27 6.62 -15.02
N SER A 221 -20.54 5.31 -15.07
CA SER A 221 -21.42 4.69 -16.07
C SER A 221 -22.90 5.09 -15.91
N ASP A 222 -23.27 5.55 -14.72
CA ASP A 222 -24.58 6.11 -14.39
C ASP A 222 -24.75 7.56 -14.85
N VAL A 223 -23.66 8.23 -15.26
CA VAL A 223 -23.70 9.58 -15.82
C VAL A 223 -23.80 9.49 -17.35
N ALA A 224 -24.97 9.86 -17.88
CA ALA A 224 -25.33 9.66 -19.29
C ALA A 224 -24.31 10.20 -20.32
N ASN A 225 -23.58 11.27 -19.99
CA ASN A 225 -22.63 11.93 -20.89
C ASN A 225 -21.17 11.48 -20.73
N LEU A 226 -20.86 10.52 -19.85
CA LEU A 226 -19.48 10.09 -19.58
C LEU A 226 -19.14 8.70 -20.13
N ARG A 227 -20.12 7.97 -20.67
CA ARG A 227 -19.94 6.59 -21.18
C ARG A 227 -18.89 6.49 -22.30
N ASP A 228 -18.89 7.44 -23.24
CA ASP A 228 -17.95 7.41 -24.37
C ASP A 228 -16.51 7.73 -23.93
N ALA A 229 -16.35 8.64 -22.97
CA ALA A 229 -15.03 8.97 -22.40
C ALA A 229 -14.41 7.79 -21.64
N ILE A 230 -15.21 7.00 -20.93
CA ILE A 230 -14.76 5.76 -20.24
C ILE A 230 -14.24 4.74 -21.27
N ALA A 231 -14.95 4.57 -22.38
CA ALA A 231 -14.57 3.59 -23.41
C ALA A 231 -13.23 3.94 -24.09
N ASP A 232 -12.94 5.22 -24.29
CA ASP A 232 -11.70 5.67 -24.93
C ASP A 232 -10.49 5.66 -23.99
N ALA A 233 -10.67 5.96 -22.69
CA ALA A 233 -9.62 5.82 -21.67
C ALA A 233 -9.13 4.36 -21.52
N LYS A 234 -10.03 3.38 -21.69
CA LYS A 234 -9.69 1.95 -21.66
C LYS A 234 -8.80 1.54 -22.83
N LYS A 235 -9.05 2.04 -24.04
CA LYS A 235 -8.27 1.67 -25.24
C LYS A 235 -6.85 2.22 -25.20
N SER A 236 -6.66 3.38 -24.61
CA SER A 236 -5.36 4.06 -24.52
C SER A 236 -4.44 3.44 -23.47
N THR A 237 -4.99 2.82 -22.42
CA THR A 237 -4.21 2.11 -21.38
C THR A 237 -3.70 0.74 -21.86
N VAL A 238 -4.44 0.06 -22.74
CA VAL A 238 -4.07 -1.27 -23.28
C VAL A 238 -2.91 -1.19 -24.30
N GLN A 239 -2.58 0.00 -24.81
CA GLN A 239 -1.51 0.18 -25.80
C GLN A 239 -0.15 0.59 -25.20
N SER A 240 -0.06 0.76 -23.88
CA SER A 240 1.16 1.20 -23.18
C SER A 240 1.88 0.11 -22.37
N ASP A 241 1.41 -1.14 -22.44
CA ASP A 241 2.08 -2.34 -21.91
C ASP A 241 2.73 -3.15 -23.05
#